data_AF-A0A7W7SYZ9-F1
#
_entry.id   AF-A0A7W7SYZ9-F1
#
_cell.length_a   1.000
_cell.length_b   1.000
_cell.length_c   1.000
_cell.angle_alpha   90.00
_cell.angle_beta   90.00
_cell.angle_gamma   90.00
#
_symmetry.space_group_name_H-M   'P 1'
#
loop_
_entity.id
_entity.type
_entity.pdbx_description
1 polymer ?
#
loop_
_entity_poly.entity_id
_entity_poly.type
_entity_poly.pdbx_seq_one_letter_code
_entity_poly.pdbx_strand_id
1 'polypeptide(L)'
;MFGQTTTNTTGVTSTTTTTTTTTSPTERGLEDLDAAATAYAARIVGLSPERRQEARDDLVRFALPFAGRLARRYRGRGEPLEDLEQVARLGLVNAVDRYDPERGSFTAYAAITIVGEIKRHFRDRTWGVHVPRRLRDLILEVGQATAALTSELSRAPTVAELAERLETPQEEILAALESAAGYSPASLNAPVGGESSAEFGDLVGESDNDLESVDDRVTVSGLLCRLPWRERRILAMRFYGNQTQAEIAARFGISQMHVSRLLSRALTWLRQAMLADAPATWQTGGEAEQHRMRVSVRRAGDRVVVEVGGELDRETADQLRCAVVDAVTAGQPAEVVVDLVDLAAVDAGGVAALLAGRDAALRSGTPLRLARAQPGVRQSLTAAGLAPLYA
;
A
#
# COMPACT_ATOMS: atom_id res chain seq x y z
N MET A 1 -43.70 -66.58 -34.13
CA MET A 1 -44.95 -67.01 -33.48
C MET A 1 -45.91 -65.84 -33.60
N PHE A 2 -46.89 -65.94 -34.52
CA PHE A 2 -47.99 -65.03 -34.88
C PHE A 2 -47.61 -63.55 -35.16
N GLY A 3 -47.68 -62.98 -36.37
CA GLY A 3 -48.47 -63.30 -37.55
C GLY A 3 -49.81 -62.56 -37.52
N GLN A 4 -49.92 -61.42 -38.21
CA GLN A 4 -51.08 -61.07 -39.03
C GLN A 4 -50.80 -59.89 -39.96
N THR A 5 -50.68 -60.25 -41.23
CA THR A 5 -50.78 -59.43 -42.42
C THR A 5 -52.26 -59.09 -42.65
N THR A 6 -52.59 -57.85 -43.01
CA THR A 6 -53.79 -57.57 -43.83
C THR A 6 -53.43 -56.53 -44.88
N THR A 7 -53.62 -56.92 -46.14
CA THR A 7 -53.46 -56.17 -47.37
C THR A 7 -54.59 -55.15 -47.55
N ASN A 8 -54.30 -53.96 -48.11
CA ASN A 8 -55.13 -53.45 -49.20
C ASN A 8 -54.43 -52.41 -50.09
N THR A 9 -54.94 -52.35 -51.31
CA THR A 9 -54.30 -51.94 -52.56
C THR A 9 -54.97 -50.67 -53.12
N THR A 10 -54.14 -49.78 -53.68
CA THR A 10 -54.40 -48.72 -54.68
C THR A 10 -55.24 -47.49 -54.31
N GLY A 11 -54.67 -46.31 -54.62
CA GLY A 11 -55.40 -45.05 -54.78
C GLY A 11 -54.48 -43.85 -54.94
N VAL A 12 -53.81 -43.70 -56.10
CA VAL A 12 -53.15 -42.45 -56.47
C VAL A 12 -54.24 -41.42 -56.77
N THR A 13 -54.35 -40.38 -55.94
CA THR A 13 -55.10 -39.16 -56.28
C THR A 13 -54.28 -37.96 -55.83
N SER A 14 -53.75 -37.23 -56.81
CA SER A 14 -53.10 -35.94 -56.64
C SER A 14 -54.08 -34.97 -55.98
N THR A 15 -53.74 -34.51 -54.77
CA THR A 15 -54.44 -33.41 -54.11
C THR A 15 -53.42 -32.33 -53.81
N THR A 16 -53.62 -31.16 -54.44
CA THR A 16 -52.86 -29.93 -54.19
C THR A 16 -53.06 -29.52 -52.74
N THR A 17 -52.08 -29.78 -51.88
CA THR A 17 -52.06 -29.27 -50.52
C THR A 17 -51.60 -27.81 -50.57
N THR A 18 -52.53 -26.87 -50.41
CA THR A 18 -52.22 -25.52 -49.98
C THR A 18 -51.67 -25.59 -48.57
N THR A 19 -50.35 -25.51 -48.43
CA THR A 19 -49.68 -25.43 -47.13
C THR A 19 -49.99 -24.08 -46.49
N THR A 20 -50.97 -24.03 -45.60
CA THR A 20 -51.13 -22.93 -44.66
C THR A 20 -50.03 -23.04 -43.61
N THR A 21 -48.93 -22.30 -43.80
CA THR A 21 -47.87 -22.18 -42.80
C THR A 21 -48.45 -21.60 -41.52
N THR A 22 -48.54 -22.42 -40.48
CA THR A 22 -48.95 -21.97 -39.14
C THR A 22 -47.74 -21.33 -38.46
N THR A 23 -47.61 -20.02 -38.60
CA THR A 23 -46.56 -19.21 -37.96
C THR A 23 -46.68 -19.28 -36.43
N SER A 24 -45.58 -19.55 -35.76
CA SER A 24 -45.54 -19.74 -34.30
C SER A 24 -45.84 -18.41 -33.56
N PRO A 25 -46.33 -18.45 -32.30
CA PRO A 25 -46.66 -17.23 -31.54
C PRO A 25 -45.47 -16.26 -31.35
N THR A 26 -44.25 -16.80 -31.31
CA THR A 26 -43.01 -16.03 -31.20
C THR A 26 -42.68 -15.28 -32.49
N GLU A 27 -42.96 -15.86 -33.65
CA GLU A 27 -42.73 -15.25 -34.97
C GLU A 27 -43.71 -14.11 -35.24
N ARG A 28 -44.99 -14.26 -34.86
CA ARG A 28 -45.99 -13.18 -34.97
C ARG A 28 -45.59 -11.91 -34.21
N GLY A 29 -45.09 -12.05 -32.98
CA GLY A 29 -44.63 -10.89 -32.19
C GLY A 29 -43.33 -10.23 -32.68
N LEU A 30 -42.58 -10.89 -33.58
CA LEU A 30 -41.38 -10.33 -34.24
C LEU A 30 -41.77 -9.65 -35.56
N GLU A 31 -42.71 -10.23 -36.31
CA GLU A 31 -43.32 -9.62 -37.51
C GLU A 31 -44.01 -8.29 -37.16
N ASP A 32 -44.66 -8.21 -36.00
CA ASP A 32 -45.27 -6.97 -35.50
C ASP A 32 -44.25 -5.85 -35.20
N LEU A 33 -43.01 -6.21 -34.82
CA LEU A 33 -41.95 -5.23 -34.51
C LEU A 33 -41.34 -4.62 -35.76
N ASP A 34 -41.08 -5.42 -36.79
CA ASP A 34 -40.56 -4.91 -38.07
C ASP A 34 -41.58 -4.02 -38.78
N ALA A 35 -42.86 -4.41 -38.73
CA ALA A 35 -43.95 -3.58 -39.24
C ALA A 35 -44.05 -2.25 -38.47
N ALA A 36 -44.01 -2.29 -37.13
CA ALA A 36 -44.04 -1.09 -36.30
C ALA A 36 -42.83 -0.16 -36.55
N ALA A 37 -41.63 -0.71 -36.70
CA ALA A 37 -40.43 0.06 -36.97
C ALA A 37 -40.44 0.71 -38.37
N THR A 38 -40.96 0.00 -39.37
CA THR A 38 -41.14 0.53 -40.73
C THR A 38 -42.19 1.64 -40.75
N ALA A 39 -43.32 1.45 -40.06
CA ALA A 39 -44.35 2.48 -39.90
C ALA A 39 -43.81 3.71 -39.16
N TYR A 40 -42.99 3.51 -38.13
CA TYR A 40 -42.28 4.60 -37.45
C TYR A 40 -41.37 5.38 -38.41
N ALA A 41 -40.52 4.68 -39.17
CA ALA A 41 -39.58 5.32 -40.10
C ALA A 41 -40.30 6.15 -41.18
N ALA A 42 -41.44 5.67 -41.69
CA ALA A 42 -42.29 6.43 -42.60
C ALA A 42 -42.95 7.65 -41.91
N ARG A 43 -43.36 7.50 -40.64
CA ARG A 43 -44.08 8.52 -39.87
C ARG A 43 -43.20 9.71 -39.48
N ILE A 44 -41.90 9.52 -39.25
CA ILE A 44 -41.01 10.58 -38.74
C ILE A 44 -40.54 11.60 -39.79
N VAL A 45 -40.72 11.31 -41.08
CA VAL A 45 -40.33 12.19 -42.19
C VAL A 45 -41.21 13.44 -42.16
N GLY A 46 -40.60 14.61 -41.98
CA GLY A 46 -41.29 15.90 -41.96
C GLY A 46 -41.98 16.28 -40.65
N LEU A 47 -41.86 15.47 -39.58
CA LEU A 47 -42.37 15.84 -38.25
C LEU A 47 -41.52 16.92 -37.57
N SER A 48 -42.17 17.72 -36.70
CA SER A 48 -41.47 18.61 -35.76
C SER A 48 -40.63 17.80 -34.76
N PRO A 49 -39.61 18.40 -34.13
CA PRO A 49 -38.76 17.72 -33.16
C PRO A 49 -39.53 17.06 -32.02
N GLU A 50 -40.57 17.71 -31.50
CA GLU A 50 -41.39 17.23 -30.38
C GLU A 50 -42.17 15.97 -30.78
N ARG A 51 -42.83 16.00 -31.94
CA ARG A 51 -43.58 14.86 -32.47
C ARG A 51 -42.67 13.69 -32.87
N ARG A 52 -41.44 13.98 -33.29
CA ARG A 52 -40.43 12.94 -33.55
C ARG A 52 -40.03 12.24 -32.24
N GLN A 53 -39.86 13.00 -31.17
CA GLN A 53 -39.57 12.44 -29.85
C GLN A 53 -40.73 11.56 -29.34
N GLU A 54 -41.98 12.03 -29.45
CA GLU A 54 -43.16 11.24 -29.09
C GLU A 54 -43.22 9.92 -29.89
N ALA A 55 -43.05 10.01 -31.21
CA ALA A 55 -43.09 8.84 -32.08
C ALA A 55 -41.97 7.83 -31.78
N ARG A 56 -40.81 8.32 -31.38
CA ARG A 56 -39.67 7.51 -30.94
C ARG A 56 -39.98 6.81 -29.62
N ASP A 57 -40.51 7.54 -28.64
CA ASP A 57 -40.85 6.98 -27.34
C ASP A 57 -41.95 5.92 -27.45
N ASP A 58 -42.89 6.08 -28.39
CA ASP A 58 -43.89 5.05 -28.72
C ASP A 58 -43.25 3.76 -29.24
N LEU A 59 -42.32 3.85 -30.20
CA LEU A 59 -41.63 2.68 -30.74
C LEU A 59 -40.79 1.99 -29.66
N VAL A 60 -40.07 2.77 -28.84
CA VAL A 60 -39.31 2.24 -27.70
C VAL A 60 -40.24 1.50 -26.74
N ARG A 61 -41.35 2.12 -26.32
CA ARG A 61 -42.35 1.51 -25.41
C ARG A 61 -42.90 0.21 -25.97
N PHE A 62 -43.23 0.19 -27.26
CA PHE A 62 -43.73 -1.01 -27.94
C PHE A 62 -42.70 -2.15 -27.94
N ALA A 63 -41.41 -1.83 -28.11
CA ALA A 63 -40.33 -2.80 -28.16
C ALA A 63 -39.73 -3.21 -26.79
N LEU A 64 -40.15 -2.60 -25.67
CA LEU A 64 -39.64 -2.94 -24.32
C LEU A 64 -39.73 -4.44 -23.97
N PRO A 65 -40.85 -5.15 -24.24
CA PRO A 65 -40.95 -6.57 -23.93
C PRO A 65 -39.92 -7.42 -24.69
N PHE A 66 -39.53 -7.01 -25.90
CA PHE A 66 -38.51 -7.69 -26.69
C PHE A 66 -37.13 -7.58 -26.04
N ALA A 67 -36.73 -6.38 -25.59
CA ALA A 67 -35.50 -6.19 -24.84
C ALA A 67 -35.47 -7.04 -23.55
N GLY A 68 -36.59 -7.07 -22.81
CA GLY A 68 -36.73 -7.90 -21.60
C GLY A 68 -36.58 -9.41 -21.88
N ARG A 69 -37.12 -9.91 -22.99
CA ARG A 69 -36.92 -11.31 -23.41
C ARG A 69 -35.47 -11.64 -23.71
N LEU A 70 -34.73 -10.71 -24.34
CA LEU A 70 -33.30 -10.89 -24.60
C LEU A 70 -32.48 -10.89 -23.31
N ALA A 71 -32.75 -9.96 -22.37
CA ALA A 71 -32.09 -9.91 -21.07
C ALA A 71 -32.26 -11.21 -20.26
N ARG A 72 -33.46 -11.81 -20.26
CA ARG A 72 -33.77 -13.05 -19.51
C ARG A 72 -32.90 -14.24 -19.92
N ARG A 73 -32.38 -14.28 -21.15
CA ARG A 73 -31.43 -15.30 -21.60
C ARG A 73 -30.08 -15.24 -20.87
N TYR A 74 -29.82 -14.15 -20.15
CA TYR A 74 -28.61 -13.89 -19.38
C TYR A 74 -28.81 -13.94 -17.86
N ARG A 75 -29.98 -14.37 -17.38
CA ARG A 75 -30.23 -14.57 -15.95
C ARG A 75 -29.25 -15.59 -15.36
N GLY A 76 -28.80 -15.34 -14.12
CA GLY A 76 -27.95 -16.26 -13.36
C GLY A 76 -26.47 -16.22 -13.76
N ARG A 77 -26.02 -15.16 -14.44
CA ARG A 77 -24.61 -14.96 -14.85
C ARG A 77 -23.85 -13.94 -13.98
N GLY A 78 -24.25 -13.78 -12.72
CA GLY A 78 -23.55 -12.90 -11.76
C GLY A 78 -24.05 -11.46 -11.68
N GLU A 79 -25.01 -11.06 -12.52
CA GLU A 79 -25.65 -9.73 -12.46
C GLU A 79 -27.17 -9.88 -12.16
N PRO A 80 -27.77 -8.96 -11.38
CA PRO A 80 -29.21 -8.92 -11.16
C PRO A 80 -29.99 -8.80 -12.47
N LEU A 81 -31.10 -9.53 -12.58
CA LEU A 81 -31.91 -9.50 -13.80
C LEU A 81 -32.43 -8.09 -14.12
N GLU A 82 -32.75 -7.30 -13.09
CA GLU A 82 -33.23 -5.93 -13.26
C GLU A 82 -32.18 -5.04 -13.93
N ASP A 83 -30.91 -5.17 -13.56
CA ASP A 83 -29.80 -4.43 -14.17
C ASP A 83 -29.58 -4.87 -15.62
N LEU A 84 -29.65 -6.17 -15.90
CA LEU A 84 -29.59 -6.70 -17.26
C LEU A 84 -30.75 -6.20 -18.12
N GLU A 85 -31.96 -6.08 -17.55
CA GLU A 85 -33.10 -5.49 -18.24
C GLU A 85 -32.87 -4.00 -18.53
N GLN A 86 -32.27 -3.23 -17.62
CA GLN A 86 -31.93 -1.82 -17.90
C GLN A 86 -30.89 -1.67 -19.01
N VAL A 87 -29.84 -2.49 -18.99
CA VAL A 87 -28.82 -2.51 -20.06
C VAL A 87 -29.46 -2.86 -21.40
N ALA A 88 -30.36 -3.84 -21.42
CA ALA A 88 -31.08 -4.22 -22.63
C ALA A 88 -31.98 -3.09 -23.16
N ARG A 89 -32.65 -2.35 -22.26
CA ARG A 89 -33.45 -1.17 -22.61
C ARG A 89 -32.59 -0.05 -23.20
N LEU A 90 -31.40 0.20 -22.64
CA LEU A 90 -30.45 1.16 -23.21
C LEU A 90 -30.01 0.74 -24.63
N GLY A 91 -29.70 -0.54 -24.83
CA GLY A 91 -29.37 -1.09 -26.14
C GLY A 91 -30.52 -0.96 -27.15
N LEU A 92 -31.78 -1.12 -26.69
CA LEU A 92 -32.96 -0.92 -27.52
C LEU A 92 -33.11 0.54 -27.95
N VAL A 93 -32.92 1.48 -27.02
CA VAL A 93 -32.97 2.91 -27.33
C VAL A 93 -31.94 3.27 -28.41
N ASN A 94 -30.69 2.79 -28.26
CA ASN A 94 -29.65 2.98 -29.25
C ASN A 94 -29.99 2.34 -30.61
N ALA A 95 -30.66 1.18 -30.60
CA ALA A 95 -31.09 0.51 -31.81
C ALA A 95 -32.18 1.29 -32.54
N VAL A 96 -33.16 1.85 -31.81
CA VAL A 96 -34.21 2.72 -32.39
C VAL A 96 -33.61 3.98 -33.00
N ASP A 97 -32.65 4.61 -32.31
CA ASP A 97 -32.02 5.86 -32.76
C ASP A 97 -31.20 5.71 -34.04
N ARG A 98 -30.68 4.51 -34.31
CA ARG A 98 -29.77 4.22 -35.43
C ARG A 98 -30.37 3.30 -36.49
N TYR A 99 -31.63 2.92 -36.34
CA TYR A 99 -32.28 2.04 -37.29
C TYR A 99 -32.47 2.71 -38.64
N ASP A 100 -32.14 1.97 -39.70
CA ASP A 100 -32.29 2.37 -41.09
C ASP A 100 -33.13 1.30 -41.80
N PRO A 101 -34.38 1.61 -42.22
CA PRO A 101 -35.28 0.63 -42.84
C PRO A 101 -34.79 0.12 -44.19
N GLU A 102 -33.89 0.84 -44.87
CA GLU A 102 -33.33 0.40 -46.16
C GLU A 102 -32.33 -0.76 -45.99
N ARG A 103 -31.84 -0.99 -44.76
CA ARG A 103 -30.82 -2.00 -44.45
C ARG A 103 -31.38 -3.34 -43.97
N GLY A 104 -32.70 -3.45 -43.81
CA GLY A 104 -33.38 -4.70 -43.45
C GLY A 104 -34.14 -4.65 -42.12
N SER A 105 -34.36 -5.82 -41.52
CA SER A 105 -35.21 -6.01 -40.32
C SER A 105 -34.70 -5.26 -39.09
N PHE A 106 -35.59 -4.48 -38.46
CA PHE A 106 -35.35 -3.83 -37.17
C PHE A 106 -35.06 -4.85 -36.08
N THR A 107 -35.84 -5.92 -36.05
CA THR A 107 -35.77 -6.97 -35.04
C THR A 107 -34.40 -7.65 -35.05
N ALA A 108 -33.87 -7.96 -36.24
CA ALA A 108 -32.54 -8.55 -36.39
C ALA A 108 -31.44 -7.58 -35.91
N TYR A 109 -31.52 -6.32 -36.33
CA TYR A 109 -30.57 -5.28 -35.93
C TYR A 109 -30.59 -4.98 -34.42
N ALA A 110 -31.79 -4.82 -33.85
CA ALA A 110 -32.00 -4.57 -32.44
C ALA A 110 -31.52 -5.76 -31.59
N ALA A 111 -31.74 -7.00 -32.03
CA ALA A 111 -31.24 -8.18 -31.33
C ALA A 111 -29.71 -8.15 -31.18
N ILE A 112 -28.98 -7.88 -32.27
CA ILE A 112 -27.51 -7.80 -32.26
C ILE A 112 -27.04 -6.65 -31.36
N THR A 113 -27.69 -5.49 -31.46
CA THR A 113 -27.33 -4.29 -30.69
C THR A 113 -27.55 -4.49 -29.19
N ILE A 114 -28.73 -4.99 -28.80
CA ILE A 114 -29.10 -5.26 -27.39
C ILE A 114 -28.18 -6.31 -26.79
N VAL A 115 -27.96 -7.43 -27.49
CA VAL A 115 -27.04 -8.48 -27.03
C VAL A 115 -25.61 -7.95 -26.91
N GLY A 116 -25.19 -7.08 -27.82
CA GLY A 116 -23.90 -6.40 -27.77
C GLY A 116 -23.73 -5.57 -26.50
N GLU A 117 -24.72 -4.74 -26.15
CA GLU A 117 -24.69 -3.93 -24.91
C GLU A 117 -24.70 -4.80 -23.65
N ILE A 118 -25.49 -5.87 -23.61
CA ILE A 118 -25.47 -6.83 -22.49
C ILE A 118 -24.08 -7.46 -22.33
N LYS A 119 -23.48 -7.95 -23.42
CA LYS A 119 -22.12 -8.53 -23.40
C LYS A 119 -21.07 -7.50 -22.99
N ARG A 120 -21.21 -6.26 -23.43
CA ARG A 120 -20.33 -5.16 -23.05
C ARG A 120 -20.44 -4.85 -21.55
N HIS A 121 -21.65 -4.85 -20.99
CA HIS A 121 -21.86 -4.67 -19.56
C HIS A 121 -21.12 -5.73 -18.73
N PHE A 122 -21.23 -7.01 -19.08
CA PHE A 122 -20.47 -8.08 -18.44
C PHE A 122 -18.95 -7.91 -18.53
N ARG A 123 -18.45 -7.30 -19.61
CA ARG A 123 -17.02 -7.04 -19.81
C ARG A 123 -16.53 -5.85 -18.98
N ASP A 124 -17.32 -4.80 -18.90
CA ASP A 124 -16.88 -3.50 -18.40
C ASP A 124 -17.22 -3.28 -16.92
N ARG A 125 -18.26 -3.95 -16.37
CA ARG A 125 -18.79 -3.65 -15.02
C ARG A 125 -18.82 -4.80 -14.01
N THR A 126 -18.63 -6.04 -14.43
CA THR A 126 -18.71 -7.22 -13.53
C THR A 126 -17.38 -7.56 -12.84
N TRP A 127 -16.27 -6.87 -13.16
CA TRP A 127 -14.99 -7.14 -12.51
C TRP A 127 -14.95 -6.53 -11.10
N GLY A 128 -14.91 -7.39 -10.08
CA GLY A 128 -14.80 -6.97 -8.67
C GLY A 128 -13.46 -6.30 -8.32
N VAL A 129 -12.44 -6.44 -9.18
CA VAL A 129 -11.10 -5.85 -9.01
C VAL A 129 -10.61 -5.26 -10.33
N HIS A 130 -9.86 -4.16 -10.27
CA HIS A 130 -9.26 -3.57 -11.47
C HIS A 130 -8.18 -4.48 -12.07
N VAL A 131 -8.46 -5.03 -13.27
CA VAL A 131 -7.52 -5.86 -14.01
C VAL A 131 -7.05 -5.14 -15.29
N PRO A 132 -5.73 -5.07 -15.57
CA PRO A 132 -5.20 -4.44 -16.78
C PRO A 132 -5.84 -4.98 -18.05
N ARG A 133 -5.98 -4.13 -19.09
CA ARG A 133 -6.71 -4.50 -20.32
C ARG A 133 -6.13 -5.72 -21.04
N ARG A 134 -4.79 -5.76 -21.20
CA ARG A 134 -4.09 -6.89 -21.81
C ARG A 134 -4.44 -8.22 -21.13
N LEU A 135 -4.52 -8.22 -19.80
CA LEU A 135 -4.82 -9.42 -19.03
C LEU A 135 -6.30 -9.82 -19.17
N ARG A 136 -7.22 -8.86 -19.28
CA ARG A 136 -8.64 -9.14 -19.57
C ARG A 136 -8.84 -9.78 -20.95
N ASP A 137 -8.12 -9.30 -21.95
CA ASP A 137 -8.20 -9.85 -23.31
C ASP A 137 -7.61 -11.28 -23.31
N LEU A 138 -6.46 -11.49 -22.64
CA LEU A 138 -5.85 -12.82 -22.49
C LEU A 138 -6.75 -13.80 -21.73
N ILE A 139 -7.48 -13.37 -20.70
CA ILE A 139 -8.43 -14.24 -19.97
C ILE A 139 -9.54 -14.78 -20.89
N LEU A 140 -10.02 -13.96 -21.83
CA LEU A 140 -11.02 -14.41 -22.80
C LEU A 140 -10.42 -15.43 -23.80
N GLU A 141 -9.19 -15.19 -24.26
CA GLU A 141 -8.47 -16.10 -25.15
C GLU A 141 -8.17 -17.44 -24.47
N VAL A 142 -7.70 -17.42 -23.21
CA VAL A 142 -7.48 -18.61 -22.37
C VAL A 142 -8.78 -19.39 -22.19
N GLY A 143 -9.91 -18.72 -21.92
CA GLY A 143 -11.21 -19.39 -21.81
C GLY A 143 -11.64 -20.10 -23.10
N GLN A 144 -11.47 -19.45 -24.26
CA GLN A 144 -11.77 -20.04 -25.57
C GLN A 144 -10.84 -21.22 -25.90
N ALA A 145 -9.53 -21.05 -25.70
CA ALA A 145 -8.55 -22.10 -25.91
C ALA A 145 -8.79 -23.29 -24.98
N THR A 146 -9.17 -23.05 -23.72
CA THR A 146 -9.53 -24.09 -22.75
C THR A 146 -10.71 -24.92 -23.26
N ALA A 147 -11.77 -24.27 -23.75
CA ALA A 147 -12.94 -24.98 -24.28
C ALA A 147 -12.60 -25.81 -25.53
N ALA A 148 -11.83 -25.24 -26.47
CA ALA A 148 -11.40 -25.92 -27.69
C ALA A 148 -10.51 -27.14 -27.38
N LEU A 149 -9.46 -26.95 -26.59
CA LEU A 149 -8.55 -28.03 -26.19
C LEU A 149 -9.25 -29.09 -25.35
N THR A 150 -10.21 -28.72 -24.50
CA THR A 150 -11.00 -29.72 -23.74
C THR A 150 -11.79 -30.61 -24.69
N SER A 151 -12.35 -30.04 -25.76
CA SER A 151 -13.06 -30.80 -26.79
C SER A 151 -12.12 -31.70 -27.61
N GLU A 152 -10.89 -31.25 -27.89
CA GLU A 152 -9.91 -32.02 -28.66
C GLU A 152 -9.25 -33.14 -27.83
N LEU A 153 -8.87 -32.85 -26.59
CA LEU A 153 -8.11 -33.75 -25.72
C LEU A 153 -8.99 -34.67 -24.87
N SER A 154 -10.30 -34.40 -24.81
CA SER A 154 -11.25 -35.09 -23.91
C SER A 154 -10.82 -35.04 -22.42
N ARG A 155 -10.05 -34.01 -22.05
CA ARG A 155 -9.62 -33.69 -20.68
C ARG A 155 -9.30 -32.21 -20.57
N ALA A 156 -9.16 -31.69 -19.35
CA ALA A 156 -8.69 -30.33 -19.16
C ALA A 156 -7.24 -30.17 -19.71
N PRO A 157 -6.95 -29.07 -20.44
CA PRO A 157 -5.60 -28.77 -20.90
C PRO A 157 -4.69 -28.32 -19.76
N THR A 158 -3.40 -28.54 -19.93
CA THR A 158 -2.35 -28.05 -19.04
C THR A 158 -1.95 -26.61 -19.40
N VAL A 159 -1.28 -25.92 -18.48
CA VAL A 159 -0.75 -24.56 -18.71
C VAL A 159 0.22 -24.52 -19.89
N ALA A 160 1.05 -25.57 -20.05
CA ALA A 160 1.98 -25.68 -21.17
C ALA A 160 1.25 -25.80 -22.52
N GLU A 161 0.19 -26.61 -22.59
CA GLU A 161 -0.64 -26.77 -23.81
C GLU A 161 -1.39 -25.47 -24.17
N LEU A 162 -1.86 -24.72 -23.17
CA LEU A 162 -2.46 -23.40 -23.36
C LEU A 162 -1.44 -22.38 -23.86
N ALA A 163 -0.25 -22.37 -23.28
CA ALA A 163 0.85 -21.50 -23.68
C ALA A 163 1.28 -21.76 -25.13
N GLU A 164 1.39 -23.03 -25.53
CA GLU A 164 1.71 -23.42 -26.91
C GLU A 164 0.60 -23.00 -27.88
N ARG A 165 -0.67 -23.24 -27.53
CA ARG A 165 -1.83 -22.89 -28.38
C ARG A 165 -1.98 -21.38 -28.58
N LEU A 166 -1.66 -20.58 -27.57
CA LEU A 166 -1.82 -19.13 -27.57
C LEU A 166 -0.52 -18.36 -27.85
N GLU A 167 0.58 -19.07 -28.13
CA GLU A 167 1.92 -18.48 -28.35
C GLU A 167 2.31 -17.46 -27.26
N THR A 168 1.92 -17.74 -26.02
CA THR A 168 2.04 -16.84 -24.87
C THR A 168 2.83 -17.53 -23.77
N PRO A 169 3.77 -16.85 -23.07
CA PRO A 169 4.56 -17.48 -22.02
C PRO A 169 3.67 -18.02 -20.89
N GLN A 170 4.07 -19.15 -20.30
CA GLN A 170 3.30 -19.82 -19.23
C GLN A 170 3.02 -18.90 -18.03
N GLU A 171 3.95 -17.98 -17.71
CA GLU A 171 3.77 -17.00 -16.64
C GLU A 171 2.58 -16.07 -16.89
N GLU A 172 2.38 -15.61 -18.14
CA GLU A 172 1.22 -14.77 -18.50
C GLU A 172 -0.07 -15.59 -18.49
N ILE A 173 -0.03 -16.87 -18.87
CA ILE A 173 -1.18 -17.78 -18.77
C ILE A 173 -1.57 -18.00 -17.30
N LEU A 174 -0.60 -18.23 -16.42
CA LEU A 174 -0.83 -18.37 -14.98
C LEU A 174 -1.42 -17.08 -14.40
N ALA A 175 -0.85 -15.92 -14.73
CA ALA A 175 -1.38 -14.63 -14.29
C ALA A 175 -2.81 -14.40 -14.77
N ALA A 176 -3.15 -14.82 -15.99
CA ALA A 176 -4.51 -14.76 -16.52
C ALA A 176 -5.46 -15.69 -15.76
N LEU A 177 -5.08 -16.94 -15.52
CA LEU A 177 -5.88 -17.91 -14.76
C LEU A 177 -6.12 -17.45 -13.32
N GLU A 178 -5.10 -16.93 -12.64
CA GLU A 178 -5.22 -16.36 -11.29
C GLU A 178 -6.13 -15.12 -11.29
N SER A 179 -5.95 -14.22 -12.25
CA SER A 179 -6.75 -13.00 -12.35
C SER A 179 -8.20 -13.27 -12.76
N ALA A 180 -8.47 -14.38 -13.44
CA ALA A 180 -9.83 -14.82 -13.75
C ALA A 180 -10.63 -15.14 -12.48
N ALA A 181 -9.98 -15.57 -11.38
CA ALA A 181 -10.64 -15.74 -10.09
C ALA A 181 -11.15 -14.42 -9.49
N GLY A 182 -10.57 -13.28 -9.90
CA GLY A 182 -11.04 -11.94 -9.55
C GLY A 182 -12.30 -11.49 -10.30
N TYR A 183 -12.79 -12.26 -11.28
CA TYR A 183 -14.03 -11.97 -12.00
C TYR A 183 -15.27 -12.12 -11.10
N SER A 184 -15.23 -13.06 -10.15
CA SER A 184 -16.30 -13.24 -9.16
C SER A 184 -15.69 -13.74 -7.85
N PRO A 185 -15.25 -12.84 -6.95
CA PRO A 185 -14.71 -13.25 -5.66
C PRO A 185 -15.75 -14.05 -4.88
N ALA A 186 -15.30 -15.10 -4.17
CA ALA A 186 -16.14 -15.83 -3.25
C ALA A 186 -16.55 -14.91 -2.09
N SER A 187 -17.81 -15.04 -1.63
CA SER A 187 -18.28 -14.29 -0.46
C SER A 187 -17.65 -14.86 0.81
N LEU A 188 -17.10 -14.01 1.66
CA LEU A 188 -16.68 -14.41 3.02
C LEU A 188 -17.88 -14.89 3.85
N ASN A 189 -19.07 -14.37 3.57
CA ASN A 189 -20.29 -14.76 4.26
C ASN A 189 -20.96 -15.99 3.60
N ALA A 190 -20.27 -16.67 2.68
CA ALA A 190 -20.80 -17.91 2.12
C ALA A 190 -20.80 -18.99 3.21
N PRO A 191 -21.93 -19.67 3.45
CA PRO A 191 -21.99 -20.73 4.46
C PRO A 191 -21.08 -21.90 4.05
N VAL A 192 -20.33 -22.44 5.01
CA VAL A 192 -19.48 -23.61 4.83
C VAL A 192 -20.13 -24.81 5.54
N GLY A 193 -20.44 -25.86 4.77
CA GLY A 193 -21.09 -27.08 5.28
C GLY A 193 -22.61 -26.95 5.39
N GLY A 194 -23.30 -28.09 5.36
CA GLY A 194 -24.77 -28.14 5.33
C GLY A 194 -25.47 -27.99 6.69
N GLU A 195 -24.75 -28.19 7.80
CA GLU A 195 -25.32 -28.22 9.16
C GLU A 195 -24.72 -27.19 10.13
N SER A 196 -23.59 -26.57 9.79
CA SER A 196 -22.96 -25.52 10.59
C SER A 196 -23.32 -24.13 10.10
N SER A 197 -23.54 -23.18 11.02
CA SER A 197 -23.67 -21.74 10.73
C SER A 197 -22.33 -21.07 10.40
N ALA A 198 -21.26 -21.85 10.19
CA ALA A 198 -19.93 -21.30 9.93
C ALA A 198 -19.89 -20.65 8.55
N GLU A 199 -19.36 -19.43 8.49
CA GLU A 199 -19.14 -18.71 7.24
C GLU A 199 -17.71 -18.94 6.74
N PHE A 200 -17.47 -18.76 5.45
CA PHE A 200 -16.13 -18.91 4.87
C PHE A 200 -15.10 -18.00 5.54
N GLY A 201 -15.51 -16.80 5.97
CA GLY A 201 -14.70 -15.86 6.72
C GLY A 201 -14.23 -16.40 8.08
N ASP A 202 -15.02 -17.24 8.75
CA ASP A 202 -14.65 -17.82 10.05
C ASP A 202 -13.49 -18.82 9.94
N LEU A 203 -13.25 -19.34 8.74
CA LEU A 203 -12.14 -20.26 8.45
C LEU A 203 -10.85 -19.54 8.08
N VAL A 204 -10.93 -18.23 7.80
CA VAL A 204 -9.76 -17.42 7.46
C VAL A 204 -9.09 -17.00 8.76
N GLY A 205 -8.01 -17.70 9.11
CA GLY A 205 -7.15 -17.31 10.22
C GLY A 205 -6.45 -15.99 9.95
N GLU A 206 -6.17 -15.25 11.02
CA GLU A 206 -5.34 -14.04 10.99
C GLU A 206 -3.97 -14.31 11.63
N SER A 207 -2.96 -13.52 11.24
CA SER A 207 -1.68 -13.48 11.96
C SER A 207 -1.89 -12.88 13.34
N ASP A 208 -1.66 -13.68 14.38
CA ASP A 208 -1.63 -13.22 15.75
C ASP A 208 -0.25 -12.58 16.05
N ASN A 209 -0.21 -11.26 15.97
CA ASN A 209 1.01 -10.48 16.25
C ASN A 209 1.54 -10.70 17.69
N ASP A 210 0.66 -11.00 18.64
CA ASP A 210 1.09 -11.28 20.01
C ASP A 210 1.85 -12.61 20.06
N LEU A 211 1.38 -13.63 19.34
CA LEU A 211 2.09 -14.92 19.17
C LEU A 211 3.40 -14.76 18.39
N GLU A 212 3.41 -14.01 17.30
CA GLU A 212 4.64 -13.74 16.52
C GLU A 212 5.71 -13.04 17.37
N SER A 213 5.30 -12.20 18.33
CA SER A 213 6.24 -11.46 19.20
C SER A 213 6.72 -12.24 20.44
N VAL A 214 6.23 -13.46 20.69
CA VAL A 214 6.58 -14.24 21.90
C VAL A 214 8.07 -14.53 21.95
N ASP A 215 8.66 -15.00 20.85
CA ASP A 215 10.07 -15.36 20.78
C ASP A 215 10.98 -14.15 21.05
N ASP A 216 10.62 -13.00 20.49
CA ASP A 216 11.30 -11.73 20.74
C ASP A 216 11.19 -11.31 22.21
N ARG A 217 9.99 -11.39 22.81
CA ARG A 217 9.77 -11.02 24.21
C ARG A 217 10.56 -11.90 25.17
N VAL A 218 10.58 -13.22 24.94
CA VAL A 218 11.34 -14.18 25.75
C VAL A 218 12.85 -13.92 25.64
N THR A 219 13.33 -13.70 24.41
CA THR A 219 14.74 -13.41 24.13
C THR A 219 15.19 -12.11 24.80
N VAL A 220 14.44 -11.02 24.61
CA VAL A 220 14.74 -9.72 25.22
C VAL A 220 14.73 -9.80 26.74
N SER A 221 13.78 -10.52 27.35
CA SER A 221 13.69 -10.69 28.81
C SER A 221 14.98 -11.31 29.39
N GLY A 222 15.49 -12.37 28.74
CA GLY A 222 16.76 -12.99 29.12
C GLY A 222 17.97 -12.05 28.96
N LEU A 223 18.01 -11.28 27.87
CA LEU A 223 19.09 -10.32 27.59
C LEU A 223 19.08 -9.11 28.53
N LEU A 224 17.91 -8.61 28.91
CA LEU A 224 17.78 -7.52 29.88
C LEU A 224 18.41 -7.88 31.23
N CYS A 225 18.37 -9.16 31.64
CA CYS A 225 19.01 -9.62 32.86
C CYS A 225 20.55 -9.64 32.79
N ARG A 226 21.13 -9.59 31.60
CA ARG A 226 22.59 -9.49 31.39
C ARG A 226 23.10 -8.04 31.41
N LEU A 227 22.20 -7.07 31.26
CA LEU A 227 22.54 -5.66 31.44
C LEU A 227 22.77 -5.35 32.92
N PRO A 228 23.71 -4.44 33.25
CA PRO A 228 23.87 -3.98 34.61
C PRO A 228 22.59 -3.30 35.10
N TRP A 229 22.42 -3.29 36.43
CA TRP A 229 21.21 -2.76 37.07
C TRP A 229 20.87 -1.34 36.60
N ARG A 230 21.89 -0.48 36.42
CA ARG A 230 21.72 0.92 36.03
C ARG A 230 21.05 1.04 34.66
N GLU A 231 21.59 0.40 33.64
CA GLU A 231 21.06 0.43 32.27
C GLU A 231 19.68 -0.22 32.19
N ARG A 232 19.49 -1.36 32.86
CA ARG A 232 18.17 -2.02 32.94
C ARG A 232 17.12 -1.10 33.58
N ARG A 233 17.49 -0.39 34.65
CA ARG A 233 16.61 0.56 35.35
C ARG A 233 16.27 1.76 34.46
N ILE A 234 17.26 2.29 33.71
CA ILE A 234 17.07 3.38 32.74
C ILE A 234 16.10 2.96 31.63
N LEU A 235 16.27 1.75 31.06
CA LEU A 235 15.33 1.18 30.08
C LEU A 235 13.92 1.03 30.65
N ALA A 236 13.79 0.47 31.86
CA ALA A 236 12.49 0.28 32.50
C ALA A 236 11.76 1.61 32.72
N MET A 237 12.43 2.64 33.23
CA MET A 237 11.80 3.96 33.41
C MET A 237 11.42 4.60 32.08
N ARG A 238 12.22 4.38 31.02
CA ARG A 238 11.94 4.95 29.70
C ARG A 238 10.75 4.29 29.02
N PHE A 239 10.72 2.96 28.95
CA PHE A 239 9.78 2.19 28.13
C PHE A 239 8.57 1.67 28.90
N TYR A 240 8.68 1.49 30.22
CA TYR A 240 7.57 1.05 31.07
C TYR A 240 7.07 2.18 31.98
N GLY A 241 7.98 3.00 32.49
CA GLY A 241 7.65 4.15 33.34
C GLY A 241 7.26 5.43 32.59
N ASN A 242 7.35 5.45 31.25
CA ASN A 242 7.10 6.61 30.38
C ASN A 242 7.83 7.90 30.80
N GLN A 243 8.97 7.79 31.48
CA GLN A 243 9.72 8.95 31.95
C GLN A 243 10.51 9.60 30.80
N THR A 244 10.61 10.94 30.85
CA THR A 244 11.46 11.68 29.93
C THR A 244 12.94 11.44 30.25
N GLN A 245 13.82 11.57 29.25
CA GLN A 245 15.26 11.42 29.50
C GLN A 245 15.78 12.47 30.51
N ALA A 246 15.14 13.64 30.59
CA ALA A 246 15.45 14.68 31.57
C ALA A 246 15.04 14.27 33.00
N GLU A 247 13.87 13.65 33.18
CA GLU A 247 13.44 13.09 34.48
C GLU A 247 14.34 11.94 34.94
N ILE A 248 14.70 11.05 34.01
CA ILE A 248 15.63 9.95 34.27
C ILE A 248 17.01 10.49 34.68
N ALA A 249 17.49 11.52 33.98
CA ALA A 249 18.75 12.21 34.25
C ALA A 249 18.77 12.81 35.67
N ALA A 250 17.73 13.55 36.03
CA ALA A 250 17.58 14.12 37.36
C ALA A 250 17.60 13.05 38.46
N ARG A 251 16.98 11.89 38.23
CA ARG A 251 16.92 10.79 39.21
C ARG A 251 18.26 10.07 39.40
N PHE A 252 19.10 10.05 38.37
CA PHE A 252 20.41 9.40 38.39
C PHE A 252 21.56 10.36 38.67
N GLY A 253 21.30 11.66 38.79
CA GLY A 253 22.34 12.69 38.96
C GLY A 253 23.32 12.73 37.78
N ILE A 254 22.81 12.58 36.56
CA ILE A 254 23.60 12.62 35.33
C ILE A 254 22.94 13.52 34.29
N SER A 255 23.65 13.88 33.23
CA SER A 255 23.08 14.70 32.15
C SER A 255 22.06 13.92 31.29
N GLN A 256 21.10 14.64 30.70
CA GLN A 256 20.12 14.04 29.76
C GLN A 256 20.80 13.45 28.52
N MET A 257 21.89 14.05 28.05
CA MET A 257 22.70 13.49 26.96
C MET A 257 23.38 12.17 27.36
N HIS A 258 23.85 12.07 28.60
CA HIS A 258 24.38 10.80 29.14
C HIS A 258 23.30 9.72 29.15
N VAL A 259 22.08 10.03 29.61
CA VAL A 259 20.93 9.09 29.56
C VAL A 259 20.63 8.65 28.13
N SER A 260 20.61 9.60 27.17
CA SER A 260 20.38 9.31 25.75
C SER A 260 21.40 8.31 25.21
N ARG A 261 22.69 8.51 25.50
CA ARG A 261 23.76 7.59 25.08
C ARG A 261 23.62 6.20 25.73
N LEU A 262 23.31 6.12 27.02
CA LEU A 262 23.10 4.85 27.70
C LEU A 262 21.94 4.06 27.10
N LEU A 263 20.83 4.73 26.78
CA LEU A 263 19.69 4.12 26.08
C LEU A 263 20.10 3.60 24.71
N SER A 264 20.74 4.43 23.88
CA SER A 264 21.18 4.04 22.54
C SER A 264 22.16 2.86 22.56
N ARG A 265 23.10 2.84 23.52
CA ARG A 265 24.03 1.73 23.70
C ARG A 265 23.32 0.45 24.13
N ALA A 266 22.41 0.55 25.10
CA ALA A 266 21.66 -0.60 25.59
C ALA A 266 20.77 -1.20 24.49
N LEU A 267 20.08 -0.36 23.70
CA LEU A 267 19.26 -0.78 22.57
C LEU A 267 20.08 -1.39 21.44
N THR A 268 21.22 -0.77 21.09
CA THR A 268 22.14 -1.32 20.07
C THR A 268 22.65 -2.69 20.49
N TRP A 269 23.07 -2.83 21.75
CA TRP A 269 23.54 -4.11 22.27
C TRP A 269 22.42 -5.16 22.31
N LEU A 270 21.22 -4.81 22.77
CA LEU A 270 20.07 -5.72 22.77
C LEU A 270 19.78 -6.24 21.36
N ARG A 271 19.76 -5.34 20.36
CA ARG A 271 19.54 -5.72 18.95
C ARG A 271 20.63 -6.66 18.43
N GLN A 272 21.90 -6.36 18.70
CA GLN A 272 23.01 -7.22 18.27
C GLN A 272 22.95 -8.59 18.97
N ALA A 273 22.60 -8.60 20.26
CA ALA A 273 22.48 -9.81 21.06
C ALA A 273 21.28 -10.69 20.65
N MET A 274 20.18 -10.10 20.15
CA MET A 274 19.05 -10.84 19.59
C MET A 274 19.39 -11.51 18.25
N LEU A 275 20.30 -10.92 17.47
CA LEU A 275 20.69 -11.41 16.15
C LEU A 275 21.87 -12.41 16.19
N ALA A 276 22.42 -12.69 17.37
CA ALA A 276 23.61 -13.53 17.54
C ALA A 276 23.29 -14.80 18.35
N ASP A 277 23.79 -15.95 17.89
CA ASP A 277 23.64 -17.25 18.61
C ASP A 277 24.29 -17.25 20.00
N ALA A 278 25.34 -16.45 20.19
CA ALA A 278 26.03 -16.25 21.46
C ALA A 278 26.14 -14.74 21.77
N PRO A 279 25.34 -14.20 22.71
CA PRO A 279 25.36 -12.77 22.99
C PRO A 279 26.70 -12.32 23.58
N ALA A 280 27.31 -11.30 22.98
CA ALA A 280 28.50 -10.66 23.53
C ALA A 280 28.24 -10.12 24.95
N THR A 281 29.21 -10.27 25.85
CA THR A 281 29.11 -9.72 27.21
C THR A 281 29.01 -8.20 27.19
N TRP A 282 28.15 -7.63 28.05
CA TRP A 282 28.08 -6.19 28.22
C TRP A 282 29.41 -5.66 28.77
N GLN A 283 30.09 -4.81 28.00
CA GLN A 283 31.36 -4.21 28.42
C GLN A 283 31.10 -3.01 29.34
N THR A 284 31.13 -3.24 30.65
CA THR A 284 30.82 -2.22 31.68
C THR A 284 31.94 -1.17 31.89
N GLY A 285 33.12 -1.33 31.28
CA GLY A 285 34.36 -0.76 31.83
C GLY A 285 35.22 0.20 30.99
N GLY A 286 34.81 0.64 29.80
CA GLY A 286 35.71 1.44 28.94
C GLY A 286 35.70 2.95 29.18
N GLU A 287 34.50 3.55 29.32
CA GLU A 287 34.34 4.96 28.93
C GLU A 287 34.02 5.94 30.06
N ALA A 288 33.56 5.48 31.23
CA ALA A 288 33.30 6.37 32.37
C ALA A 288 34.58 7.11 32.84
N GLU A 289 35.75 6.53 32.56
CA GLU A 289 37.06 7.10 32.86
C GLU A 289 37.61 7.94 31.69
N GLN A 290 37.23 7.64 30.45
CA GLN A 290 37.62 8.40 29.24
C GLN A 290 36.87 9.73 29.08
N HIS A 291 35.67 9.85 29.66
CA HIS A 291 34.82 11.04 29.54
C HIS A 291 34.80 11.92 30.79
N ARG A 292 35.63 11.63 31.81
CA ARG A 292 35.86 12.57 32.91
C ARG A 292 36.57 13.80 32.34
N MET A 293 35.90 14.94 32.38
CA MET A 293 36.49 16.22 31.97
C MET A 293 37.83 16.40 32.68
N ARG A 294 38.90 16.55 31.91
CA ARG A 294 40.26 16.79 32.39
C ARG A 294 40.61 18.22 32.02
N VAL A 295 40.86 19.03 33.04
CA VAL A 295 41.46 20.36 32.88
C VAL A 295 42.84 20.33 33.51
N SER A 296 43.86 20.60 32.71
CA SER A 296 45.22 20.77 33.21
C SER A 296 45.76 22.13 32.81
N VAL A 297 46.35 22.82 33.79
CA VAL A 297 46.98 24.13 33.59
C VAL A 297 48.48 23.94 33.60
N ARG A 298 49.16 24.28 32.51
CA ARG A 298 50.62 24.21 32.38
C ARG A 298 51.19 25.61 32.12
N ARG A 299 52.22 26.00 32.85
CA ARG A 299 53.02 27.21 32.55
C ARG A 299 54.13 26.85 31.57
N ALA A 300 54.22 27.59 30.47
CA ALA A 300 55.24 27.45 29.45
C ALA A 300 55.89 28.82 29.21
N GLY A 301 56.94 29.12 29.99
CA GLY A 301 57.59 30.43 29.96
C GLY A 301 56.67 31.53 30.49
N ASP A 302 56.41 32.55 29.67
CA ASP A 302 55.52 33.68 29.97
C ASP A 302 54.04 33.39 29.62
N ARG A 303 53.72 32.19 29.14
CA ARG A 303 52.36 31.78 28.75
C ARG A 303 51.77 30.72 29.67
N VAL A 304 50.45 30.74 29.78
CA VAL A 304 49.68 29.69 30.49
C VAL A 304 48.83 28.94 29.48
N VAL A 305 48.94 27.62 29.46
CA VAL A 305 48.13 26.74 28.60
C VAL A 305 47.13 25.99 29.48
N VAL A 306 45.84 26.16 29.19
CA VAL A 306 44.73 25.42 29.79
C VAL A 306 44.30 24.35 28.80
N GLU A 307 44.70 23.10 29.03
CA GLU A 307 44.32 21.96 28.20
C GLU A 307 43.00 21.39 28.69
N VAL A 308 42.04 21.24 27.77
CA VAL A 308 40.69 20.74 28.05
C VAL A 308 40.45 19.48 27.23
N GLY A 309 40.16 18.38 27.92
CA GLY A 309 39.79 17.11 27.29
C GLY A 309 38.54 16.50 27.90
N GLY A 310 37.78 15.77 27.08
CA GLY A 310 36.53 15.12 27.47
C GLY A 310 35.29 15.90 27.00
N GLU A 311 34.20 15.82 27.75
CA GLU A 311 32.94 16.51 27.45
C GLU A 311 32.73 17.68 28.42
N LEU A 312 32.40 18.85 27.87
CA LEU A 312 32.00 20.02 28.66
C LEU A 312 30.48 20.05 28.79
N ASP A 313 30.01 19.75 29.99
CA ASP A 313 28.62 19.85 30.43
C ASP A 313 28.44 20.89 31.55
N ARG A 314 27.19 21.12 31.97
CA ARG A 314 26.85 22.06 33.05
C ARG A 314 27.60 21.83 34.38
N GLU A 315 27.93 20.58 34.74
CA GLU A 315 28.64 20.27 36.00
C GLU A 315 30.15 20.53 35.88
N THR A 316 30.71 20.33 34.70
CA THR A 316 32.14 20.48 34.42
C THR A 316 32.52 21.90 33.97
N ALA A 317 31.57 22.68 33.46
CA ALA A 317 31.75 24.07 33.05
C ALA A 317 32.35 24.97 34.14
N ASP A 318 31.99 24.76 35.41
CA ASP A 318 32.54 25.55 36.52
C ASP A 318 34.03 25.29 36.76
N GLN A 319 34.51 24.06 36.52
CA GLN A 319 35.93 23.73 36.64
C GLN A 319 36.74 24.40 35.54
N LEU A 320 36.23 24.44 34.31
CA LEU A 320 36.85 25.18 33.22
C LEU A 320 36.87 26.68 33.51
N ARG A 321 35.73 27.21 33.99
CA ARG A 321 35.58 28.62 34.33
C ARG A 321 36.62 29.03 35.37
N CYS A 322 36.73 28.29 36.48
CA CYS A 322 37.73 28.57 37.52
C CYS A 322 39.15 28.48 36.95
N ALA A 323 39.49 27.40 36.22
CA ALA A 323 40.83 27.22 35.67
C ALA A 323 41.25 28.35 34.71
N VAL A 324 40.36 28.80 33.82
CA VAL A 324 40.65 29.89 32.88
C VAL A 324 40.74 31.24 33.59
N VAL A 325 39.81 31.54 34.50
CA VAL A 325 39.82 32.79 35.27
C VAL A 325 41.06 32.88 36.17
N ASP A 326 41.42 31.79 36.84
CA ASP A 326 42.61 31.70 37.68
C ASP A 326 43.88 31.82 36.81
N ALA A 327 43.95 31.17 35.65
CA ALA A 327 45.08 31.29 34.72
C ALA A 327 45.31 32.73 34.23
N VAL A 328 44.23 33.46 33.97
CA VAL A 328 44.27 34.86 33.52
C VAL A 328 44.66 35.81 34.65
N THR A 329 44.19 35.57 35.86
CA THR A 329 44.42 36.47 37.01
C THR A 329 45.72 36.17 37.76
N ALA A 330 46.21 34.93 37.70
CA ALA A 330 47.39 34.49 38.45
C ALA A 330 48.70 34.88 37.75
N GLY A 331 49.32 35.95 38.22
CA GLY A 331 50.72 36.30 37.90
C GLY A 331 50.92 36.98 36.55
N GLN A 332 49.88 37.61 35.99
CA GLN A 332 49.92 38.42 34.76
C GLN A 332 50.75 37.77 33.62
N PRO A 333 50.33 36.61 33.10
CA PRO A 333 51.04 36.00 31.97
C PRO A 333 50.94 36.88 30.72
N ALA A 334 51.91 36.75 29.82
CA ALA A 334 51.92 37.44 28.54
C ALA A 334 50.78 36.98 27.61
N GLU A 335 50.33 35.72 27.75
CA GLU A 335 49.22 35.14 26.99
C GLU A 335 48.65 33.90 27.71
N VAL A 336 47.32 33.72 27.66
CA VAL A 336 46.64 32.48 28.07
C VAL A 336 46.06 31.80 26.84
N VAL A 337 46.36 30.52 26.66
CA VAL A 337 45.85 29.69 25.56
C VAL A 337 44.97 28.59 26.13
N VAL A 338 43.71 28.53 25.71
CA VAL A 338 42.82 27.41 25.99
C VAL A 338 42.86 26.45 24.82
N ASP A 339 43.37 25.26 25.06
CA ASP A 339 43.57 24.23 24.06
C ASP A 339 42.43 23.21 24.10
N LEU A 340 41.71 23.11 22.98
CA LEU A 340 40.43 22.40 22.86
C LEU A 340 40.55 21.14 21.99
N VAL A 341 41.76 20.58 21.86
CA VAL A 341 42.07 19.45 20.97
C VAL A 341 41.23 18.19 21.28
N ASP A 342 41.03 17.90 22.57
CA ASP A 342 40.36 16.69 23.05
C ASP A 342 38.89 16.96 23.44
N LEU A 343 38.31 18.07 22.95
CA LEU A 343 36.95 18.48 23.26
C LEU A 343 35.98 18.08 22.14
N ALA A 344 35.13 17.09 22.43
CA ALA A 344 34.21 16.53 21.44
C ALA A 344 32.93 17.36 21.24
N ALA A 345 32.43 17.99 22.30
CA ALA A 345 31.22 18.81 22.28
C ALA A 345 31.24 19.88 23.38
N VAL A 346 30.49 20.96 23.15
CA VAL A 346 30.30 22.07 24.09
C VAL A 346 28.82 22.37 24.21
N ASP A 347 28.30 22.38 25.44
CA ASP A 347 26.96 22.86 25.73
C ASP A 347 26.94 24.36 26.09
N ALA A 348 25.75 24.89 26.39
CA ALA A 348 25.59 26.29 26.78
C ALA A 348 26.39 26.66 28.06
N GLY A 349 26.63 25.71 28.95
CA GLY A 349 27.44 25.89 30.15
C GLY A 349 28.92 26.07 29.81
N GLY A 350 29.47 25.21 28.93
CA GLY A 350 30.83 25.33 28.44
C GLY A 350 31.09 26.63 27.68
N VAL A 351 30.12 27.11 26.88
CA VAL A 351 30.17 28.44 26.24
C VAL A 351 30.25 29.55 27.29
N ALA A 352 29.39 29.50 28.32
CA ALA A 352 29.38 30.51 29.38
C ALA A 352 30.70 30.55 30.16
N ALA A 353 31.33 29.40 30.40
CA ALA A 353 32.64 29.31 31.07
C ALA A 353 33.75 30.03 30.27
N LEU A 354 33.79 29.85 28.95
CA LEU A 354 34.76 30.51 28.07
C LEU A 354 34.49 32.01 27.93
N LEU A 355 33.22 32.44 27.88
CA LEU A 355 32.85 33.86 27.91
C LEU A 355 33.30 34.53 29.21
N ALA A 356 33.11 33.87 30.36
CA ALA A 356 33.60 34.38 31.65
C ALA A 356 35.13 34.54 31.66
N GLY A 357 35.87 33.61 31.05
CA GLY A 357 37.31 33.70 30.85
C GLY A 357 37.72 34.89 29.98
N ARG A 358 37.03 35.11 28.85
CA ARG A 358 37.24 36.28 27.98
C ARG A 358 37.02 37.59 28.73
N ASP A 359 35.95 37.68 29.49
CA ASP A 359 35.62 38.89 30.23
C ASP A 359 36.64 39.16 31.34
N ALA A 360 37.20 38.10 31.96
CA ALA A 360 38.32 38.22 32.90
C ALA A 360 39.60 38.72 32.22
N ALA A 361 39.91 38.21 31.02
CA ALA A 361 41.07 38.60 30.23
C ALA A 361 41.02 40.08 29.81
N LEU A 362 39.84 40.56 29.41
CA LEU A 362 39.62 41.99 29.12
C LEU A 362 39.84 42.88 30.34
N ARG A 363 39.46 42.42 31.54
CA ARG A 363 39.67 43.17 32.78
C ARG A 363 41.13 43.19 33.24
N SER A 364 41.87 42.10 33.04
CA SER A 364 43.27 41.99 33.43
C SER A 364 44.25 42.57 32.41
N GLY A 365 43.81 42.81 31.17
CA GLY A 365 44.66 43.19 30.04
C GLY A 365 45.51 42.04 29.49
N THR A 366 45.19 40.80 29.88
CA THR A 366 45.91 39.59 29.44
C THR A 366 45.29 39.05 28.15
N PRO A 367 46.05 38.83 27.07
CA PRO A 367 45.54 38.18 25.86
C PRO A 367 45.06 36.74 26.12
N LEU A 368 43.85 36.40 25.70
CA LEU A 368 43.27 35.05 25.74
C LEU A 368 43.05 34.51 24.33
N ARG A 369 43.47 33.26 24.06
CA ARG A 369 43.29 32.60 22.76
C ARG A 369 42.69 31.20 22.88
N LEU A 370 41.92 30.81 21.88
CA LEU A 370 41.39 29.45 21.73
C LEU A 370 42.18 28.72 20.63
N ALA A 371 42.70 27.53 20.95
CA ALA A 371 43.52 26.72 20.04
C ALA A 371 42.88 25.35 19.77
N ARG A 372 43.14 24.82 18.56
CA ARG A 372 42.87 23.43 18.14
C ARG A 372 41.44 22.91 18.38
N ALA A 373 40.43 23.77 18.33
CA ALA A 373 39.03 23.36 18.43
C ALA A 373 38.59 22.49 17.24
N GLN A 374 37.90 21.39 17.51
CA GLN A 374 37.26 20.57 16.49
C GLN A 374 36.17 21.35 15.72
N PRO A 375 35.84 21.00 14.46
CA PRO A 375 34.93 21.80 13.63
C PRO A 375 33.56 22.10 14.26
N GLY A 376 32.92 21.12 14.91
CA GLY A 376 31.62 21.32 15.56
C GLY A 376 31.68 22.22 16.79
N VAL A 377 32.76 22.13 17.57
CA VAL A 377 33.02 23.00 18.73
C VAL A 377 33.31 24.42 18.25
N ARG A 378 34.13 24.59 17.20
CA ARG A 378 34.45 25.89 16.61
C ARG A 378 33.20 26.60 16.08
N GLN A 379 32.30 25.87 15.41
CA GLN A 379 31.04 26.43 14.93
C GLN A 379 30.18 26.98 16.08
N SER A 380 30.07 26.19 17.16
CA SER A 380 29.29 26.56 18.36
C SER A 380 29.87 27.79 19.06
N LEU A 381 31.19 27.85 19.23
CA LEU A 381 31.88 28.98 19.86
C LEU A 381 31.87 30.24 18.99
N THR A 382 31.93 30.09 17.67
CA THR A 382 31.79 31.19 16.72
C THR A 382 30.39 31.80 16.80
N ALA A 383 29.34 30.98 16.84
CA ALA A 383 27.97 31.43 17.02
C ALA A 383 27.75 32.18 18.35
N ALA A 384 28.53 31.85 19.37
CA ALA A 384 28.52 32.52 20.67
C ALA A 384 29.37 33.80 20.76
N GLY A 385 29.96 34.26 19.65
CA GLY A 385 30.75 35.50 19.62
C GLY A 385 32.19 35.37 20.16
N LEU A 386 32.72 34.14 20.27
CA LEU A 386 34.11 33.87 20.63
C LEU A 386 35.04 33.78 19.40
N ALA A 387 34.52 34.08 18.21
CA ALA A 387 35.28 34.11 16.97
C ALA A 387 36.60 34.90 17.04
N PRO A 388 36.67 36.10 17.68
CA PRO A 388 37.91 36.89 17.75
C PRO A 388 39.04 36.26 18.57
N LEU A 389 38.76 35.23 19.36
CA LEU A 389 39.76 34.53 20.17
C LEU A 389 40.48 33.42 19.39
N TYR A 390 39.97 33.06 18.20
CA TYR A 390 40.68 32.22 17.25
C TYR A 390 41.61 33.10 16.42
N ALA A 391 42.90 32.81 16.49
CA ALA A 391 43.93 33.45 15.68
C ALA A 391 44.40 32.50 14.59
#